data_AF-A0AAJ2NSG2-F1
#
_entry.id   AF-A0AAJ2NSG2-F1
#
_cell.length_a   1.000
_cell.length_b   1.000
_cell.length_c   1.000
_cell.angle_alpha   90.00
_cell.angle_beta   90.00
_cell.angle_gamma   90.00
#
_symmetry.space_group_name_H-M   'P 1'
#
loop_
_entity.id
_entity.type
_entity.pdbx_description
1 polymer ?
#
loop_
_entity_poly.entity_id
_entity_poly.type
_entity_poly.pdbx_seq_one_letter_code
_entity_poly.pdbx_strand_id
1 'polypeptide(L)'
;ITGLTQEQVIGQPATADISEGESMHMKVLQTRRAVRGVPMKEGPNKREVIVNVAPIIVSGKLKGSVGVVHDMSEMKSLSRELNRARQLIRKLE
;
A
#
# COMPACT_ATOMS: atom_id res chain seq x y z
N ILE A 1 4.90 -6.76 6.07
CA ILE A 1 4.68 -5.42 5.48
C ILE A 1 3.66 -4.65 6.33
N THR A 2 2.42 -5.11 6.46
CA THR A 2 1.38 -4.39 7.23
C THR A 2 1.55 -4.46 8.76
N GLY A 3 2.20 -5.52 9.28
CA GLY A 3 2.40 -5.70 10.72
C GLY A 3 1.20 -6.33 11.44
N LEU A 4 0.25 -6.88 10.68
CA LEU A 4 -0.88 -7.67 11.17
C LEU A 4 -0.58 -9.16 11.03
N THR A 5 -1.16 -9.98 11.92
CA THR A 5 -1.14 -11.44 11.79
C THR A 5 -2.22 -11.93 10.83
N GLN A 6 -2.12 -13.18 10.39
CA GLN A 6 -3.09 -13.76 9.47
C GLN A 6 -4.50 -13.80 10.06
N GLU A 7 -4.63 -14.11 11.35
CA GLU A 7 -5.90 -14.22 12.07
C GLU A 7 -6.60 -12.87 12.21
N GLN A 8 -5.82 -11.78 12.22
CA GLN A 8 -6.33 -10.42 12.26
C GLN A 8 -6.85 -9.92 10.90
N VAL A 9 -6.57 -10.64 9.81
CA VAL A 9 -6.90 -10.21 8.44
C VAL A 9 -7.91 -11.16 7.78
N ILE A 10 -7.75 -12.47 7.94
CA ILE A 10 -8.60 -13.45 7.26
C ILE A 10 -10.02 -13.45 7.85
N GLY A 11 -11.02 -13.34 6.97
CA GLY A 11 -12.43 -13.28 7.35
C GLY A 11 -12.88 -11.92 7.88
N GLN A 12 -11.95 -10.97 8.02
CA GLN A 12 -12.28 -9.61 8.41
C GLN A 12 -12.67 -8.76 7.19
N PRO A 13 -13.40 -7.64 7.40
CA PRO A 13 -13.67 -6.70 6.32
C PRO A 13 -12.38 -6.18 5.69
N ALA A 14 -12.41 -5.85 4.39
CA ALA A 14 -11.28 -5.27 3.64
C ALA A 14 -10.92 -3.82 4.06
N THR A 15 -11.36 -3.40 5.24
CA THR A 15 -11.01 -2.16 5.92
C THR A 15 -10.17 -2.42 7.19
N ALA A 16 -9.96 -3.68 7.57
CA ALA A 16 -9.32 -4.06 8.82
C ALA A 16 -7.83 -3.67 8.90
N ASP A 17 -7.18 -3.53 7.74
CA ASP A 17 -5.77 -3.16 7.60
C ASP A 17 -5.54 -1.64 7.45
N ILE A 18 -6.60 -0.86 7.28
CA ILE A 18 -6.49 0.55 6.88
C ILE A 18 -6.34 1.45 8.10
N SER A 19 -5.21 2.16 8.16
CA SER A 19 -4.98 3.13 9.22
C SER A 19 -5.59 4.50 8.93
N GLU A 20 -5.56 4.94 7.66
CA GLU A 20 -6.05 6.24 7.21
C GLU A 20 -6.59 6.12 5.78
N GLY A 21 -7.80 6.62 5.53
CA GLY A 21 -8.41 6.66 4.19
C GLY A 21 -9.51 5.61 3.92
N GLU A 22 -9.99 5.57 2.68
CA GLU A 22 -10.96 4.58 2.19
C GLU A 22 -10.26 3.29 1.75
N SER A 23 -10.93 2.14 1.88
CA SER A 23 -10.45 0.89 1.30
C SER A 23 -10.43 0.90 -0.22
N MET A 24 -9.22 0.73 -0.77
CA MET A 24 -9.02 0.55 -2.21
C MET A 24 -9.72 -0.73 -2.70
N HIS A 25 -9.76 -1.78 -1.89
CA HIS A 25 -10.55 -2.99 -2.20
C HIS A 25 -12.04 -2.67 -2.31
N MET A 26 -12.61 -1.92 -1.37
CA MET A 26 -14.02 -1.53 -1.40
C MET A 26 -14.34 -0.61 -2.58
N LYS A 27 -13.49 0.39 -2.84
CA LYS A 27 -13.64 1.29 -3.98
C LYS A 27 -13.65 0.55 -5.31
N VAL A 28 -12.75 -0.43 -5.48
CA VAL A 28 -12.70 -1.27 -6.69
C VAL A 28 -13.94 -2.16 -6.80
N LEU A 29 -14.43 -2.73 -5.69
CA LEU A 29 -15.64 -3.56 -5.69
C LEU A 29 -16.88 -2.76 -6.09
N GLN A 30 -17.02 -1.52 -5.60
CA GLN A 30 -18.14 -0.63 -5.93
C GLN A 30 -18.08 -0.15 -7.38
N THR A 31 -16.90 0.28 -7.84
CA THR A 31 -16.74 0.92 -9.16
C THR A 31 -16.46 -0.06 -10.29
N ARG A 32 -16.00 -1.27 -9.98
CA ARG A 32 -15.46 -2.26 -10.92
C ARG A 32 -14.30 -1.74 -11.78
N ARG A 33 -13.61 -0.69 -11.32
CA ARG A 33 -12.47 -0.09 -12.01
C ARG A 33 -11.21 -0.28 -11.18
N ALA A 34 -10.11 -0.62 -11.84
CA ALA A 34 -8.82 -0.75 -11.16
C ALA A 34 -8.32 0.62 -10.66
N VAL A 35 -7.58 0.60 -9.56
CA VAL A 35 -6.93 1.76 -8.95
C VAL A 35 -5.44 1.48 -8.87
N ARG A 36 -4.61 2.46 -9.23
CA ARG A 36 -3.15 2.29 -9.34
C ARG A 36 -2.40 3.43 -8.66
N GLY A 37 -1.23 3.11 -8.12
CA GLY A 37 -0.27 4.09 -7.63
C GLY A 37 -0.75 4.87 -6.42
N VAL A 38 -1.68 4.34 -5.62
CA VAL A 38 -2.24 5.08 -4.50
C VAL A 38 -1.30 4.99 -3.30
N PRO A 39 -0.75 6.12 -2.82
CA PRO A 39 0.02 6.14 -1.59
C PRO A 39 -0.92 6.06 -0.39
N MET A 40 -0.60 5.20 0.57
CA MET A 40 -1.34 5.12 1.82
C MET A 40 -0.51 4.56 2.97
N LYS A 41 -1.10 4.54 4.16
CA LYS A 41 -0.52 3.99 5.38
C LYS A 41 -1.31 2.76 5.82
N GLU A 42 -0.63 1.63 5.89
CA GLU A 42 -1.22 0.33 6.21
C GLU A 42 -0.78 -0.17 7.59
N GLY A 43 -1.73 -0.76 8.31
CA GLY A 43 -1.57 -1.45 9.58
C GLY A 43 -1.11 -0.58 10.77
N PRO A 44 -1.02 -1.17 11.97
CA PRO A 44 -0.80 -0.43 13.23
C PRO A 44 0.50 0.39 13.24
N ASN A 45 1.49 -0.01 12.46
CA ASN A 45 2.78 0.68 12.34
C ASN A 45 2.77 1.81 11.30
N LYS A 46 1.62 2.13 10.70
CA LYS A 46 1.42 3.18 9.70
C LYS A 46 2.48 3.16 8.58
N ARG A 47 2.77 1.97 8.05
CA ARG A 47 3.82 1.82 7.02
C ARG A 47 3.40 2.50 5.73
N GLU A 48 4.30 3.30 5.16
CA GLU A 48 4.06 3.99 3.89
C GLU A 48 4.21 3.01 2.73
N VAL A 49 3.14 2.87 1.95
CA VAL A 49 3.07 1.91 0.85
C VAL A 49 2.42 2.52 -0.38
N ILE A 50 2.70 1.93 -1.56
CA ILE A 50 1.92 2.12 -2.77
C ILE A 50 1.05 0.89 -3.02
N VAL A 51 -0.24 1.12 -3.22
CA VAL A 51 -1.20 0.05 -3.48
C VAL A 51 -1.75 0.14 -4.90
N ASN A 52 -1.80 -1.03 -5.55
CA ASN A 52 -2.50 -1.25 -6.82
C ASN A 52 -3.61 -2.28 -6.58
N VAL A 53 -4.85 -2.00 -6.98
CA VAL A 53 -5.99 -2.90 -6.78
C VAL A 53 -6.79 -3.07 -8.06
N ALA A 54 -7.22 -4.30 -8.36
CA ALA A 54 -8.03 -4.65 -9.53
C ALA A 54 -9.21 -5.56 -9.15
N PRO A 55 -10.35 -5.48 -9.87
CA PRO A 55 -11.48 -6.37 -9.63
C PRO A 55 -11.21 -7.77 -10.22
N ILE A 56 -11.70 -8.80 -9.55
CA ILE A 56 -11.72 -10.18 -10.06
C ILE A 56 -13.07 -10.42 -10.69
N ILE A 57 -13.09 -10.65 -12.01
CA ILE A 57 -14.32 -10.91 -12.77
C ILE A 57 -14.21 -12.32 -13.36
N VAL A 58 -15.17 -13.18 -13.03
CA VAL A 58 -15.25 -14.56 -13.54
C VAL A 58 -16.62 -14.75 -14.17
N SER A 59 -16.64 -15.16 -15.44
CA SER A 59 -17.89 -15.36 -16.21
C SER A 59 -18.80 -14.13 -16.18
N GLY A 60 -18.21 -12.93 -16.33
CA GLY A 60 -18.93 -11.64 -16.30
C GLY A 60 -19.43 -11.20 -14.93
N LYS A 61 -19.21 -11.97 -13.86
CA LYS A 61 -19.64 -11.65 -12.49
C LYS A 61 -18.45 -11.19 -11.66
N LEU A 62 -18.62 -10.11 -10.92
CA LEU A 62 -17.65 -9.66 -9.92
C LEU A 62 -17.57 -10.70 -8.79
N LYS A 63 -16.37 -11.24 -8.57
CA LYS A 63 -16.11 -12.25 -7.52
C LYS A 63 -15.29 -11.71 -6.35
N GLY A 64 -14.58 -10.60 -6.54
CA GLY A 64 -13.75 -10.01 -5.51
C GLY A 64 -12.86 -8.90 -6.06
N SER A 65 -11.84 -8.55 -5.29
CA SER A 65 -10.75 -7.66 -5.71
C SER A 65 -9.42 -8.20 -5.20
N VAL A 66 -8.35 -7.90 -5.92
CA VAL A 66 -6.98 -8.28 -5.57
C VAL A 66 -6.11 -7.03 -5.55
N GLY A 67 -5.25 -6.94 -4.54
CA GLY A 67 -4.37 -5.81 -4.32
C GLY A 67 -2.91 -6.25 -4.21
N VAL A 68 -1.99 -5.43 -4.70
CA VAL A 68 -0.55 -5.58 -4.48
C VAL A 68 -0.04 -4.35 -3.76
N VAL A 69 0.61 -4.58 -2.62
CA VAL A 69 1.15 -3.55 -1.74
C VAL A 69 2.67 -3.54 -1.85
N HIS A 70 3.23 -2.37 -2.17
CA HIS A 70 4.68 -2.18 -2.26
C HIS A 70 5.14 -1.26 -1.12
N ASP A 71 6.06 -1.74 -0.28
CA ASP A 71 6.64 -0.96 0.81
C ASP A 71 7.57 0.14 0.25
N MET A 72 7.35 1.40 0.63
CA MET A 72 8.19 2.52 0.22
C MET A 72 9.28 2.87 1.24
N SER A 73 9.24 2.28 2.44
CA SER A 73 10.08 2.69 3.57
C SER A 73 11.56 2.48 3.27
N GLU A 74 11.92 1.38 2.61
CA GLU A 74 13.31 1.09 2.21
C GLU A 74 13.84 2.07 1.17
N MET A 75 13.07 2.34 0.11
CA MET A 75 13.46 3.31 -0.92
C MET A 75 13.67 4.72 -0.33
N LYS A 76 12.81 5.14 0.61
CA LYS A 76 12.99 6.41 1.32
C LYS A 76 14.23 6.40 2.21
N SER A 77 14.55 5.27 2.85
CA SER A 77 15.78 5.13 3.64
C SER A 77 17.02 5.35 2.78
N LEU A 78 17.13 4.60 1.69
CA LEU A 78 18.25 4.67 0.74
C LEU A 78 18.39 6.07 0.13
N SER A 79 17.27 6.71 -0.23
CA SER A 79 17.26 8.08 -0.75
C SER A 79 17.76 9.11 0.27
N ARG A 80 17.37 8.97 1.54
CA ARG A 80 17.84 9.85 2.64
C ARG A 80 19.34 9.69 2.89
N GLU A 81 19.84 8.47 2.87
CA GLU A 81 21.26 8.17 3.05
C GLU A 81 22.11 8.74 1.92
N LEU A 82 21.69 8.53 0.66
CA LEU A 82 22.33 9.12 -0.50
C LEU A 82 22.35 10.66 -0.44
N ASN A 83 21.23 11.28 -0.03
CA ASN A 83 21.15 12.73 0.12
C ASN A 83 22.09 13.25 1.22
N ARG A 84 22.21 12.55 2.35
CA ARG A 84 23.17 12.91 3.42
C ARG A 84 24.61 12.82 2.91
N ALA A 85 24.97 11.74 2.22
CA ALA A 85 26.31 11.57 1.65
C ALA A 85 26.64 12.71 0.67
N ARG A 86 25.70 13.05 -0.23
CA ARG A 86 25.86 14.17 -1.18
C ARG A 86 26.00 15.54 -0.49
N GLN A 87 25.29 15.77 0.62
CA GLN A 87 25.43 17.01 1.39
C GLN A 87 26.78 17.14 2.09
N LEU A 88 27.36 16.04 2.57
CA LEU A 88 28.68 16.05 3.20
C LEU A 88 29.78 16.37 2.18
N ILE A 89 29.71 15.76 0.99
CA ILE A 89 30.66 16.03 -0.11
C ILE A 89 30.63 17.52 -0.50
N ARG A 90 29.43 18.11 -0.63
CA ARG A 90 29.26 19.54 -0.98
C ARG A 90 29.77 20.54 0.06
N LYS A 91 30.03 20.12 1.31
CA LYS A 91 30.58 20.99 2.36
C LYS A 91 32.11 20.94 2.43
N LEU A 92 32.73 20.05 1.65
CA LEU A 92 34.18 19.88 1.56
C LEU A 92 34.78 20.51 0.29
N GLU A 93 33.93 21.05 -0.59
CA GLU A 93 34.26 21.98 -1.67
C GLU A 93 34.02 23.42 -1.20
#